data_AF-A0A7Y6I8G1-F1
#
_entry.id   AF-A0A7Y6I8G1-F1
#
_cell.length_a   1.000
_cell.length_b   1.000
_cell.length_c   1.000
_cell.angle_alpha   90.00
_cell.angle_beta   90.00
_cell.angle_gamma   90.00
#
_symmetry.space_group_name_H-M   'P 1'
#
loop_
_entity.id
_entity.type
_entity.pdbx_description
1 polymer ?
#
loop_
_entity_poly.entity_id
_entity_poly.type
_entity_poly.pdbx_seq_one_letter_code
_entity_poly.pdbx_strand_id
1 'polypeptide(L)'
;MRKRFAVLALISATSMLATAPAYADSAAQQTRTLSFRGMTLKIPADWKVHRRGDTVVVVTGLLCRKPEAFAPDCESFWIFGPKAYANVPVGGGSITYTGKSQFHPFSGVIPCPYNSRLSWMHGEKASYRGLRQVGPGHKAQYTVWPNTCVTNDTGRVTSKWDQREWFLPKSRILVVDAWNTYGLPSVLKRATWS
;
A
#
# COMPACT_ATOMS: atom_id res chain seq x y z
N MET A 1 77.69 39.10 -34.71
CA MET A 1 76.41 39.78 -34.98
C MET A 1 75.27 38.76 -34.97
N ARG A 2 74.12 39.17 -34.39
CA ARG A 2 72.79 38.51 -34.33
C ARG A 2 72.63 37.27 -33.44
N LYS A 3 72.10 37.55 -32.24
CA LYS A 3 71.39 36.65 -31.33
C LYS A 3 70.15 36.04 -32.00
N ARG A 4 69.85 34.77 -31.70
CA ARG A 4 68.48 34.22 -31.71
C ARG A 4 68.32 33.24 -30.54
N PHE A 5 67.41 33.58 -29.63
CA PHE A 5 66.86 32.69 -28.62
C PHE A 5 65.70 31.90 -29.25
N ALA A 6 65.52 30.63 -28.87
CA ALA A 6 64.30 29.86 -29.11
C ALA A 6 63.88 29.15 -27.82
N VAL A 7 62.58 29.25 -27.57
CA VAL A 7 61.84 29.09 -26.32
C VAL A 7 61.42 27.63 -26.10
N LEU A 8 61.53 27.14 -24.85
CA LEU A 8 60.87 25.92 -24.37
C LEU A 8 59.39 26.21 -24.11
N ALA A 9 58.49 25.39 -24.66
CA ALA A 9 57.06 25.40 -24.32
C ALA A 9 56.78 24.35 -23.23
N LEU A 10 56.30 24.82 -22.07
CA LEU A 10 55.72 24.01 -20.99
C LEU A 10 54.23 23.81 -21.27
N ILE A 11 53.78 22.56 -21.27
CA ILE A 11 52.35 22.19 -21.38
C ILE A 11 51.79 22.14 -19.97
N SER A 12 50.85 23.03 -19.64
CA SER A 12 50.08 23.01 -18.39
C SER A 12 48.75 22.29 -18.62
N ALA A 13 48.49 21.21 -17.88
CA ALA A 13 47.23 20.50 -17.88
C ALA A 13 46.24 21.17 -16.91
N THR A 14 45.09 21.61 -17.43
CA THR A 14 43.98 22.18 -16.64
C THR A 14 42.96 21.08 -16.30
N SER A 15 42.84 20.78 -15.01
CA SER A 15 41.81 19.89 -14.45
C SER A 15 40.44 20.59 -14.47
N MET A 16 39.49 20.11 -15.27
CA MET A 16 38.10 20.58 -15.22
C MET A 16 37.34 19.87 -14.09
N LEU A 17 36.97 20.62 -13.05
CA LEU A 17 35.98 20.18 -12.05
C LEU A 17 34.58 20.25 -12.69
N ALA A 18 34.03 19.08 -13.05
CA ALA A 18 32.64 18.96 -13.46
C ALA A 18 31.74 18.91 -12.20
N THR A 19 31.12 20.03 -11.84
CA THR A 19 30.00 20.03 -10.89
C THR A 19 28.78 19.39 -11.56
N ALA A 20 28.46 18.15 -11.18
CA ALA A 20 27.23 17.51 -11.60
C ALA A 20 26.02 18.28 -11.02
N PRO A 21 24.97 18.57 -11.81
CA PRO A 21 23.76 19.17 -11.28
C PRO A 21 23.08 18.14 -10.37
N ALA A 22 22.88 18.52 -9.11
CA ALA A 22 21.97 17.80 -8.23
C ALA A 22 20.56 17.90 -8.82
N TYR A 23 20.06 16.80 -9.38
CA TYR A 23 18.63 16.64 -9.68
C TYR A 23 17.86 16.65 -8.35
N ALA A 24 17.51 17.83 -7.89
CA ALA A 24 16.48 18.02 -6.87
C ALA A 24 15.12 17.88 -7.55
N ASP A 25 14.73 16.67 -7.93
CA ASP A 25 13.33 16.36 -8.23
C ASP A 25 12.56 16.30 -6.90
N SER A 26 12.24 17.47 -6.38
CA SER A 26 11.23 17.62 -5.35
C SER A 26 10.08 18.43 -5.93
N ALA A 27 9.43 17.89 -6.96
CA ALA A 27 8.03 18.19 -7.18
C ALA A 27 7.31 17.79 -5.89
N ALA A 28 7.00 18.78 -5.04
CA ALA A 28 6.23 18.56 -3.83
C ALA A 28 4.89 17.95 -4.27
N GLN A 29 4.79 16.62 -4.18
CA GLN A 29 3.56 15.91 -4.48
C GLN A 29 2.49 16.50 -3.57
N GLN A 30 1.49 17.12 -4.20
CA GLN A 30 0.36 17.68 -3.48
C GLN A 30 -0.23 16.57 -2.61
N THR A 31 -0.47 16.87 -1.34
CA THR A 31 -1.07 15.91 -0.40
C THR A 31 -2.42 16.42 0.07
N ARG A 32 -3.30 15.48 0.41
CA ARG A 32 -4.59 15.73 1.04
C ARG A 32 -4.67 15.02 2.38
N THR A 33 -5.51 15.54 3.26
CA THR A 33 -5.76 14.94 4.58
C THR A 33 -6.87 13.89 4.50
N LEU A 34 -6.64 12.73 5.13
CA LEU A 34 -7.63 11.68 5.37
C LEU A 34 -7.66 11.34 6.86
N SER A 35 -8.75 11.70 7.55
CA SER A 35 -8.95 11.35 8.96
C SER A 35 -9.93 10.19 9.13
N PHE A 36 -9.63 9.27 10.03
CA PHE A 36 -10.47 8.12 10.37
C PHE A 36 -10.21 7.69 11.82
N ARG A 37 -11.23 7.86 12.67
CA ARG A 37 -11.23 7.44 14.08
C ARG A 37 -9.97 7.86 14.87
N GLY A 38 -9.67 9.16 14.88
CA GLY A 38 -8.50 9.74 15.56
C GLY A 38 -7.19 9.63 14.77
N MET A 39 -7.07 8.67 13.83
CA MET A 39 -5.93 8.60 12.92
C MET A 39 -6.09 9.63 11.80
N THR A 40 -5.03 10.38 11.50
CA THR A 40 -4.98 11.31 10.37
C THR A 40 -3.79 10.98 9.46
N LEU A 41 -4.07 10.84 8.17
CA LEU A 41 -3.09 10.53 7.12
C LEU A 41 -2.93 11.71 6.18
N LYS A 42 -1.70 11.95 5.73
CA LYS A 42 -1.39 12.78 4.56
C LYS A 42 -1.15 11.83 3.39
N ILE A 43 -2.10 11.76 2.47
CA ILE A 43 -2.05 10.91 1.28
C ILE A 43 -1.79 11.76 0.03
N PRO A 44 -1.20 11.19 -1.03
CA PRO A 44 -1.13 11.84 -2.34
C PRO A 44 -2.50 12.39 -2.79
N ALA A 45 -2.51 13.58 -3.40
CA ALA A 45 -3.75 14.28 -3.78
C ALA A 45 -4.54 13.56 -4.89
N ASP A 46 -3.85 12.79 -5.73
CA ASP A 46 -4.42 11.96 -6.79
C ASP A 46 -5.11 10.68 -6.26
N TRP A 47 -4.84 10.27 -5.02
CA TRP A 47 -5.57 9.18 -4.38
C TRP A 47 -7.01 9.62 -4.04
N LYS A 48 -7.97 8.87 -4.57
CA LYS A 48 -9.40 9.18 -4.42
C LYS A 48 -9.96 8.47 -3.21
N VAL A 49 -10.57 9.24 -2.30
CA VAL A 49 -11.15 8.74 -1.06
C VAL A 49 -12.66 8.61 -1.20
N HIS A 50 -13.18 7.41 -0.98
CA HIS A 50 -14.61 7.11 -0.97
C HIS A 50 -15.00 6.57 0.40
N ARG A 51 -16.00 7.18 1.04
CA ARG A 51 -16.48 6.76 2.36
C ARG A 51 -17.84 6.12 2.26
N ARG A 52 -18.03 5.00 2.95
CA ARG A 52 -19.33 4.33 3.12
C ARG A 52 -19.44 3.84 4.55
N GLY A 53 -20.20 4.55 5.38
CA GLY A 53 -20.32 4.27 6.80
C GLY A 53 -18.95 4.24 7.50
N ASP A 54 -18.62 3.10 8.11
CA ASP A 54 -17.37 2.88 8.87
C ASP A 54 -16.30 2.20 8.00
N THR A 55 -16.33 2.46 6.70
CA THR A 55 -15.38 1.94 5.71
C THR A 55 -14.94 3.07 4.79
N VAL A 56 -13.64 3.11 4.50
CA VAL A 56 -13.03 4.02 3.53
C VAL A 56 -12.32 3.18 2.48
N VAL A 57 -12.63 3.44 1.21
CA VAL A 57 -11.91 2.92 0.05
C VAL A 57 -11.02 4.04 -0.46
N VAL A 58 -9.71 3.81 -0.50
CA VAL A 58 -8.74 4.75 -1.08
C VAL A 58 -8.25 4.16 -2.39
N VAL A 59 -8.74 4.70 -3.49
CA VAL A 59 -8.40 4.27 -4.85
C VAL A 59 -7.10 4.96 -5.27
N THR A 60 -6.14 4.16 -5.70
CA THR A 60 -4.81 4.62 -6.16
C THR A 60 -4.62 4.41 -7.65
N GLY A 61 -5.36 3.46 -8.26
CA GLY A 61 -5.30 3.22 -9.70
C GLY A 61 -6.29 4.04 -10.52
N LEU A 62 -6.02 4.14 -11.82
CA LEU A 62 -6.82 4.94 -12.76
C LEU A 62 -8.07 4.21 -13.28
N LEU A 63 -8.07 2.88 -13.25
CA LEU A 63 -9.07 2.05 -13.93
C LEU A 63 -10.26 1.62 -13.04
N CYS A 64 -10.29 2.06 -11.78
CA CYS A 64 -11.35 1.66 -10.85
C CYS A 64 -12.71 2.25 -11.26
N ARG A 65 -13.62 1.38 -11.71
CA ARG A 65 -14.99 1.76 -12.08
C ARG A 65 -15.95 1.78 -10.89
N LYS A 66 -15.71 0.93 -9.89
CA LYS A 66 -16.57 0.77 -8.71
C LYS A 66 -15.71 0.82 -7.44
N PRO A 67 -15.69 1.96 -6.72
CA PRO A 67 -14.87 2.14 -5.53
C PRO A 67 -15.54 1.44 -4.33
N GLU A 68 -15.38 0.12 -4.27
CA GLU A 68 -15.91 -0.74 -3.21
C GLU A 68 -14.79 -1.62 -2.63
N ALA A 69 -14.95 -2.02 -1.36
CA ALA A 69 -13.98 -2.89 -0.72
C ALA A 69 -13.85 -4.21 -1.48
N PHE A 70 -12.60 -4.60 -1.81
CA PHE A 70 -12.29 -5.79 -2.59
C PHE A 70 -12.95 -5.87 -3.98
N ALA A 71 -13.40 -4.74 -4.55
CA ALA A 71 -13.83 -4.73 -5.95
C ALA A 71 -12.67 -5.20 -6.84
N PRO A 72 -12.89 -6.18 -7.74
CA PRO A 72 -11.86 -6.58 -8.69
C PRO A 72 -11.56 -5.44 -9.65
N ASP A 73 -10.34 -5.45 -10.19
CA ASP A 73 -9.86 -4.48 -11.18
C ASP A 73 -9.88 -3.02 -10.64
N CYS A 74 -9.85 -2.86 -9.31
CA CYS A 74 -9.82 -1.57 -8.61
C CYS A 74 -8.64 -1.50 -7.63
N GLU A 75 -7.51 -0.95 -8.10
CA GLU A 75 -6.32 -0.73 -7.28
C GLU A 75 -6.63 0.25 -6.15
N SER A 76 -6.67 -0.29 -4.93
CA SER A 76 -7.10 0.42 -3.75
C SER A 76 -6.60 -0.26 -2.48
N PHE A 77 -6.56 0.50 -1.39
CA PHE A 77 -6.52 -0.04 -0.04
C PHE A 77 -7.74 0.43 0.73
N TRP A 78 -8.04 -0.27 1.81
CA TRP A 78 -9.26 -0.09 2.57
C TRP A 78 -8.95 0.19 4.03
N ILE A 79 -9.71 1.10 4.63
CA ILE A 79 -9.67 1.39 6.06
C ILE A 79 -11.03 1.05 6.63
N PHE A 80 -11.06 0.07 7.53
CA PHE A 80 -12.25 -0.44 8.18
C PHE A 80 -12.27 -0.03 9.65
N GLY A 81 -13.46 0.35 10.11
CA GLY A 81 -13.78 0.38 11.53
C GLY A 81 -14.57 -0.87 11.96
N PRO A 82 -14.91 -0.94 13.26
CA PRO A 82 -15.46 -2.14 13.90
C PRO A 82 -16.65 -2.77 13.20
N LYS A 83 -17.52 -1.98 12.58
CA LYS A 83 -18.73 -2.53 11.95
C LYS A 83 -18.39 -3.52 10.83
N ALA A 84 -17.27 -3.32 10.13
CA ALA A 84 -16.84 -4.17 9.04
C ALA A 84 -16.14 -5.46 9.50
N TYR A 85 -15.63 -5.49 10.74
CA TYR A 85 -14.81 -6.62 11.21
C TYR A 85 -15.33 -7.28 12.50
N ALA A 86 -16.46 -6.83 13.05
CA ALA A 86 -17.13 -7.46 14.18
C ALA A 86 -18.01 -8.67 13.78
N ASN A 87 -18.58 -8.65 12.58
CA ASN A 87 -19.51 -9.65 12.06
C ASN A 87 -19.04 -10.22 10.72
N VAL A 88 -17.79 -10.69 10.68
CA VAL A 88 -17.22 -11.33 9.48
C VAL A 88 -17.92 -12.68 9.26
N PRO A 89 -18.55 -12.91 8.10
CA PRO A 89 -19.30 -14.14 7.86
C PRO A 89 -18.36 -15.36 7.85
N VAL A 90 -18.82 -16.45 8.47
CA VAL A 90 -18.20 -17.78 8.42
C VAL A 90 -19.28 -18.84 8.26
N GLY A 91 -18.93 -20.08 7.91
CA GLY A 91 -19.91 -21.16 7.73
C GLY A 91 -20.86 -21.29 8.94
N GLY A 92 -22.13 -20.91 8.77
CA GLY A 92 -23.17 -20.98 9.81
C GLY A 92 -23.24 -19.80 10.79
N GLY A 93 -22.49 -18.71 10.60
CA GLY A 93 -22.55 -17.57 11.51
C GLY A 93 -21.61 -16.42 11.17
N SER A 94 -21.12 -15.72 12.19
CA SER A 94 -20.13 -14.66 12.04
C SER A 94 -19.13 -14.63 13.20
N ILE A 95 -17.94 -14.10 12.93
CA ILE A 95 -16.89 -13.91 13.92
C ILE A 95 -16.45 -12.45 13.97
N THR A 96 -15.90 -12.04 15.11
CA THR A 96 -15.10 -10.82 15.18
C THR A 96 -13.67 -11.14 14.75
N TYR A 97 -13.17 -10.41 13.77
CA TYR A 97 -11.77 -10.46 13.35
C TYR A 97 -10.86 -9.93 14.45
N THR A 98 -9.77 -10.65 14.69
CA THR A 98 -8.79 -10.38 15.76
C THR A 98 -7.35 -10.27 15.27
N GLY A 99 -7.12 -10.31 13.95
CA GLY A 99 -5.77 -10.37 13.37
C GLY A 99 -5.11 -11.76 13.39
N LYS A 100 -5.77 -12.78 13.95
CA LYS A 100 -5.23 -14.16 14.02
C LYS A 100 -5.34 -14.91 12.69
N SER A 101 -6.40 -14.66 11.93
CA SER A 101 -6.69 -15.18 10.59
C SER A 101 -6.71 -14.02 9.58
N GLN A 102 -6.67 -14.32 8.28
CA GLN A 102 -6.83 -13.31 7.24
C GLN A 102 -8.20 -12.65 7.32
N PHE A 103 -8.25 -11.33 7.09
CA PHE A 103 -9.50 -10.62 6.96
C PHE A 103 -10.16 -10.97 5.63
N HIS A 104 -11.28 -11.70 5.70
CA HIS A 104 -12.03 -12.17 4.55
C HIS A 104 -13.53 -11.94 4.80
N PRO A 105 -14.07 -10.75 4.48
CA PRO A 105 -15.45 -10.36 4.81
C PRO A 105 -16.50 -10.93 3.85
N PHE A 106 -16.30 -12.17 3.38
CA PHE A 106 -17.14 -12.81 2.38
C PHE A 106 -17.49 -14.25 2.76
N SER A 107 -18.70 -14.67 2.37
CA SER A 107 -19.08 -16.07 2.28
C SER A 107 -19.02 -16.51 0.82
N GLY A 108 -18.45 -17.70 0.56
CA GLY A 108 -18.41 -18.30 -0.77
C GLY A 108 -17.25 -17.83 -1.66
N VAL A 109 -17.41 -18.08 -2.96
CA VAL A 109 -16.42 -17.77 -4.00
C VAL A 109 -16.47 -16.29 -4.33
N ILE A 110 -15.30 -15.66 -4.37
CA ILE A 110 -15.15 -14.23 -4.64
C ILE A 110 -14.15 -13.96 -5.77
N PRO A 111 -14.33 -12.89 -6.55
CA PRO A 111 -13.38 -12.53 -7.60
C PRO A 111 -11.97 -12.25 -7.07
N CYS A 112 -10.98 -12.64 -7.85
CA CYS A 112 -9.60 -12.21 -7.68
C CYS A 112 -9.50 -10.68 -7.82
N PRO A 113 -8.79 -9.96 -6.91
CA PRO A 113 -8.65 -8.51 -7.00
C PRO A 113 -8.08 -8.02 -8.33
N TYR A 114 -7.19 -8.79 -8.95
CA TYR A 114 -6.47 -8.42 -10.17
C TYR A 114 -7.15 -8.82 -11.48
N ASN A 115 -8.21 -9.64 -11.40
CA ASN A 115 -8.94 -10.10 -12.56
C ASN A 115 -10.30 -10.66 -12.14
N SER A 116 -11.36 -9.92 -12.46
CA SER A 116 -12.74 -10.29 -12.15
C SER A 116 -13.21 -11.65 -12.70
N ARG A 117 -12.50 -12.25 -13.65
CA ARG A 117 -12.83 -13.57 -14.22
C ARG A 117 -12.24 -14.76 -13.45
N LEU A 118 -11.35 -14.50 -12.50
CA LEU A 118 -10.68 -15.50 -11.68
C LEU A 118 -11.24 -15.48 -10.25
N SER A 119 -11.05 -16.56 -9.52
CA SER A 119 -11.41 -16.65 -8.10
C SER A 119 -10.21 -16.37 -7.21
N TRP A 120 -10.44 -15.69 -6.09
CA TRP A 120 -9.48 -15.56 -5.02
C TRP A 120 -9.52 -16.82 -4.14
N MET A 121 -8.38 -17.47 -3.99
CA MET A 121 -8.14 -18.51 -2.99
C MET A 121 -7.13 -18.01 -1.95
N HIS A 122 -7.57 -17.94 -0.69
CA HIS A 122 -6.76 -17.42 0.41
C HIS A 122 -5.79 -18.45 0.96
N GLY A 123 -4.62 -18.01 1.42
CA GLY A 123 -3.66 -18.87 2.09
C GLY A 123 -4.03 -19.10 3.55
N GLU A 124 -3.80 -20.31 4.05
CA GLU A 124 -4.13 -20.66 5.44
C GLU A 124 -3.17 -20.04 6.46
N LYS A 125 -1.93 -19.74 6.04
CA LYS A 125 -0.85 -19.29 6.92
C LYS A 125 -0.27 -17.97 6.45
N ALA A 126 -0.13 -17.03 7.39
CA ALA A 126 0.58 -15.79 7.13
C ALA A 126 2.05 -16.07 6.78
N SER A 127 2.55 -15.38 5.75
CA SER A 127 3.97 -15.40 5.37
C SER A 127 4.82 -14.54 6.30
N TYR A 128 4.19 -13.55 6.96
CA TYR A 128 4.85 -12.68 7.94
C TYR A 128 3.88 -12.20 9.01
N ARG A 129 4.36 -12.07 10.26
CA ARG A 129 3.69 -11.39 11.36
C ARG A 129 4.67 -10.52 12.12
N GLY A 130 4.23 -9.34 12.55
CA GLY A 130 5.05 -8.44 13.36
C GLY A 130 4.31 -7.18 13.79
N LEU A 131 5.05 -6.20 14.29
CA LEU A 131 4.51 -4.87 14.59
C LEU A 131 5.02 -3.86 13.58
N ARG A 132 4.13 -2.99 13.08
CA ARG A 132 4.50 -1.85 12.22
C ARG A 132 4.04 -0.55 12.84
N GLN A 133 4.88 0.47 12.78
CA GLN A 133 4.54 1.81 13.23
C GLN A 133 3.43 2.41 12.37
N VAL A 134 2.45 3.04 13.01
CA VAL A 134 1.39 3.81 12.36
C VAL A 134 1.27 5.15 13.06
N GLY A 135 2.21 6.07 12.81
CA GLY A 135 2.31 7.32 13.54
C GLY A 135 2.91 7.18 14.94
N PRO A 136 3.39 8.27 15.58
CA PRO A 136 3.97 8.23 16.92
C PRO A 136 3.04 7.59 17.96
N GLY A 137 3.60 6.77 18.85
CA GLY A 137 2.86 6.10 19.93
C GLY A 137 1.95 4.94 19.49
N HIS A 138 1.79 4.69 18.20
CA HIS A 138 0.83 3.70 17.68
C HIS A 138 1.52 2.65 16.81
N LYS A 139 1.31 1.38 17.15
CA LYS A 139 1.78 0.23 16.37
C LYS A 139 0.59 -0.65 16.02
N ALA A 140 0.54 -1.08 14.76
CA ALA A 140 -0.40 -2.09 14.30
C ALA A 140 0.20 -3.49 14.42
N GLN A 141 -0.65 -4.46 14.73
CA GLN A 141 -0.39 -5.86 14.37
C GLN A 141 -0.36 -5.92 12.85
N TYR A 142 0.82 -6.20 12.31
CA TYR A 142 1.05 -6.27 10.88
C TYR A 142 1.19 -7.71 10.44
N THR A 143 0.37 -8.11 9.48
CA THR A 143 0.36 -9.46 8.94
C THR A 143 0.37 -9.41 7.41
N VAL A 144 1.11 -10.33 6.80
CA VAL A 144 1.08 -10.55 5.35
C VAL A 144 0.53 -11.93 5.10
N TRP A 145 -0.54 -12.00 4.31
CA TRP A 145 -1.21 -13.24 3.94
C TRP A 145 -0.97 -13.52 2.46
N PRO A 146 -0.33 -14.65 2.12
CA PRO A 146 -0.19 -15.07 0.73
C PRO A 146 -1.54 -15.53 0.19
N ASN A 147 -1.83 -15.18 -1.05
CA ASN A 147 -3.05 -15.51 -1.76
C ASN A 147 -2.74 -15.94 -3.18
N THR A 148 -3.71 -16.59 -3.81
CA THR A 148 -3.65 -16.96 -5.22
C THR A 148 -4.91 -16.52 -5.95
N CYS A 149 -4.77 -16.31 -7.25
CA CYS A 149 -5.90 -16.29 -8.16
C CYS A 149 -5.91 -17.59 -8.95
N VAL A 150 -7.08 -18.19 -9.06
CA VAL A 150 -7.30 -19.48 -9.71
C VAL A 150 -8.38 -19.38 -10.78
N THR A 151 -8.33 -20.23 -11.79
CA THR A 151 -9.43 -20.37 -12.73
C THR A 151 -10.65 -21.02 -12.05
N ASN A 152 -11.86 -20.60 -12.42
CA ASN A 152 -13.09 -21.01 -11.74
C ASN A 152 -13.48 -22.47 -12.01
N ASP A 153 -13.00 -23.03 -13.12
CA ASP A 153 -13.36 -24.37 -13.63
C ASP A 153 -12.46 -25.49 -13.08
N THR A 154 -11.16 -25.24 -13.05
CA THR A 154 -10.13 -26.26 -12.74
C THR A 154 -9.36 -25.94 -11.47
N GLY A 155 -9.53 -24.75 -10.88
CA GLY A 155 -8.76 -24.32 -9.70
C GLY A 155 -7.28 -24.08 -10.01
N ARG A 156 -6.90 -23.98 -11.30
CA ARG A 156 -5.51 -23.79 -11.69
C ARG A 156 -5.02 -22.41 -11.27
N VAL A 157 -3.93 -22.36 -10.50
CA VAL A 157 -3.28 -21.12 -10.10
C VAL A 157 -2.77 -20.37 -11.33
N THR A 158 -3.16 -19.10 -11.46
CA THR A 158 -2.72 -18.20 -12.52
C THR A 158 -1.77 -17.12 -12.02
N SER A 159 -1.92 -16.70 -10.76
CA SER A 159 -1.10 -15.67 -10.14
C SER A 159 -1.10 -15.79 -8.61
N LYS A 160 -0.09 -15.17 -7.98
CA LYS A 160 0.08 -15.05 -6.53
C LYS A 160 0.08 -13.57 -6.15
N TRP A 161 -0.40 -13.27 -4.95
CA TRP A 161 -0.41 -11.91 -4.43
C TRP A 161 -0.49 -11.93 -2.89
N ASP A 162 -0.17 -10.80 -2.26
CA ASP A 162 -0.17 -10.68 -0.80
C ASP A 162 -1.25 -9.70 -0.34
N GLN A 163 -2.01 -10.10 0.68
CA GLN A 163 -2.86 -9.19 1.45
C GLN A 163 -2.07 -8.70 2.66
N ARG A 164 -1.82 -7.39 2.72
CA ARG A 164 -1.13 -6.72 3.84
C ARG A 164 -2.17 -6.12 4.77
N GLU A 165 -2.06 -6.40 6.06
CA GLU A 165 -3.01 -5.95 7.08
C GLU A 165 -2.28 -5.17 8.17
N TRP A 166 -2.79 -3.99 8.52
CA TRP A 166 -2.41 -3.24 9.73
C TRP A 166 -3.62 -3.15 10.65
N PHE A 167 -3.65 -4.01 11.67
CA PHE A 167 -4.72 -4.02 12.65
C PHE A 167 -4.31 -3.28 13.93
N LEU A 168 -5.07 -2.24 14.29
CA LEU A 168 -4.94 -1.48 15.51
C LEU A 168 -6.16 -1.75 16.40
N PRO A 169 -6.16 -2.80 17.23
CA PRO A 169 -7.34 -3.20 17.99
C PRO A 169 -7.82 -2.14 18.97
N LYS A 170 -6.89 -1.46 19.68
CA LYS A 170 -7.20 -0.37 20.62
C LYS A 170 -7.83 0.83 19.91
N SER A 171 -7.20 1.25 18.82
CA SER A 171 -7.71 2.33 17.97
C SER A 171 -8.85 1.89 17.08
N ARG A 172 -9.29 0.62 17.15
CA ARG A 172 -10.42 0.05 16.41
C ARG A 172 -10.37 0.39 14.91
N ILE A 173 -9.20 0.15 14.29
CA ILE A 173 -8.92 0.39 12.87
C ILE A 173 -8.28 -0.85 12.28
N LEU A 174 -8.70 -1.25 11.08
CA LEU A 174 -8.03 -2.23 10.24
C LEU A 174 -7.74 -1.59 8.88
N VAL A 175 -6.47 -1.56 8.47
CA VAL A 175 -6.10 -1.21 7.10
C VAL A 175 -5.77 -2.49 6.34
N VAL A 176 -6.37 -2.69 5.17
CA VAL A 176 -6.13 -3.85 4.30
C VAL A 176 -5.70 -3.38 2.93
N ASP A 177 -4.65 -3.98 2.39
CA ASP A 177 -4.11 -3.66 1.08
C ASP A 177 -3.77 -4.94 0.32
N ALA A 178 -4.52 -5.20 -0.75
CA ALA A 178 -4.30 -6.34 -1.63
C ALA A 178 -3.34 -6.04 -2.79
N TRP A 179 -3.01 -4.77 -3.03
CA TRP A 179 -2.35 -4.29 -4.25
C TRP A 179 -0.88 -3.92 -4.04
N ASN A 180 -0.34 -4.16 -2.84
CA ASN A 180 0.98 -3.70 -2.45
C ASN A 180 1.18 -2.19 -2.73
N THR A 181 0.14 -1.40 -2.42
CA THR A 181 0.07 0.04 -2.73
C THR A 181 1.39 0.74 -2.41
N TYR A 182 1.99 1.37 -3.43
CA TYR A 182 3.26 2.06 -3.29
C TYR A 182 3.13 3.24 -2.31
N GLY A 183 4.11 3.41 -1.43
CA GLY A 183 4.12 4.50 -0.46
C GLY A 183 3.17 4.35 0.74
N LEU A 184 2.19 3.44 0.71
CA LEU A 184 1.23 3.23 1.80
C LEU A 184 1.91 2.96 3.17
N PRO A 185 2.94 2.10 3.29
CA PRO A 185 3.63 1.92 4.57
C PRO A 185 4.23 3.21 5.13
N SER A 186 4.76 4.07 4.25
CA SER A 186 5.34 5.36 4.63
C SER A 186 4.28 6.38 5.04
N VAL A 187 3.14 6.40 4.36
CA VAL A 187 1.96 7.19 4.75
C VAL A 187 1.49 6.79 6.15
N LEU A 188 1.31 5.49 6.40
CA LEU A 188 0.86 4.97 7.69
C LEU A 188 1.88 5.28 8.79
N LYS A 189 3.18 5.07 8.54
CA LYS A 189 4.24 5.37 9.51
C LYS A 189 4.23 6.84 9.96
N ARG A 190 3.82 7.77 9.10
CA ARG A 190 3.73 9.21 9.37
C ARG A 190 2.34 9.69 9.83
N ALA A 191 1.43 8.78 10.15
CA ALA A 191 0.12 9.15 10.67
C ALA A 191 0.24 10.04 11.92
N THR A 192 -0.72 10.94 12.11
CA THR A 192 -0.89 11.69 13.36
C THR A 192 -2.15 11.23 14.07
N TRP A 193 -2.23 11.47 15.38
CA TRP A 193 -3.32 10.99 16.23
C TRP A 193 -3.87 12.13 17.09
N SER A 194 -5.19 12.16 17.26
CA SER A 194 -5.96 13.10 18.07
C SER A 194 -6.95 12.38 18.97
#